data_AF-A0A378KSB8-F1
#
_entry.id   AF-A0A378KSB8-F1
#
_cell.length_a   1.000
_cell.length_b   1.000
_cell.length_c   1.000
_cell.angle_alpha   90.00
_cell.angle_beta   90.00
_cell.angle_gamma   90.00
#
_symmetry.space_group_name_H-M   'P 1'
#
loop_
_entity.id
_entity.type
_entity.pdbx_description
1 polymer ?
#
loop_
_entity_poly.entity_id
_entity_poly.type
_entity_poly.pdbx_seq_one_letter_code
_entity_poly.pdbx_strand_id
1 'polypeptide(L)'
;MLIDKDSYLLELSRYIVLNPVRAKMVTSPHEWKWSSYLATILESKPNWLDVDKILCEFSDDVSTAVRKYREYVTNEIIIKSPWSDLKKRFIWGMMRLLMGC
;
A
#
# COMPACT_ATOMS: atom_id res chain seq x y z
N MET A 1 -3.57 -20.56 5.60
CA MET A 1 -2.72 -19.60 4.89
C MET A 1 -2.60 -18.36 5.77
N LEU A 2 -1.53 -18.27 6.56
CA LEU A 2 -1.21 -17.06 7.32
C LEU A 2 -0.72 -16.06 6.28
N ILE A 3 -1.54 -15.07 5.93
CA ILE A 3 -1.03 -13.92 5.18
C ILE A 3 -0.17 -13.16 6.19
N ASP A 4 1.11 -13.05 5.90
CA ASP A 4 2.06 -12.33 6.73
C ASP A 4 1.55 -10.89 6.91
N LYS A 5 1.35 -10.43 8.14
CA LYS A 5 0.68 -9.15 8.40
C LYS A 5 1.40 -7.99 7.71
N ASP A 6 2.72 -8.10 7.61
CA ASP A 6 3.59 -7.08 7.02
C ASP A 6 3.48 -7.10 5.49
N SER A 7 3.35 -8.28 4.87
CA SER A 7 3.08 -8.40 3.44
C SER A 7 1.75 -7.75 3.04
N TYR A 8 0.70 -7.93 3.85
CA TYR A 8 -0.60 -7.30 3.62
C TYR A 8 -0.55 -5.77 3.79
N LEU A 9 0.19 -5.29 4.79
CA LEU A 9 0.38 -3.85 5.01
C LEU A 9 1.08 -3.18 3.83
N LEU A 10 2.15 -3.80 3.29
CA LEU A 10 2.87 -3.28 2.13
C LEU A 10 1.99 -3.26 0.87
N GLU A 11 1.24 -4.34 0.61
CA GLU A 11 0.33 -4.41 -0.54
C GLU A 11 -0.78 -3.36 -0.45
N LEU A 12 -1.38 -3.18 0.72
CA LEU A 12 -2.42 -2.18 0.94
C LEU A 12 -1.85 -0.75 0.81
N SER A 13 -0.67 -0.51 1.36
CA SER A 13 0.00 0.79 1.26
C SER A 13 0.30 1.13 -0.21
N ARG A 14 0.81 0.16 -0.97
CA ARG A 14 1.03 0.28 -2.41
C ARG A 14 -0.27 0.55 -3.17
N TYR A 15 -1.36 -0.12 -2.82
CA TYR A 15 -2.68 0.13 -3.41
C TYR A 15 -3.11 1.59 -3.24
N ILE A 16 -3.01 2.14 -2.03
CA ILE A 16 -3.38 3.53 -1.74
C ILE A 16 -2.56 4.50 -2.59
N VAL A 17 -1.24 4.31 -2.62
CA VAL A 17 -0.31 5.16 -3.39
C VAL A 17 -0.62 5.12 -4.90
N LEU A 18 -1.05 3.97 -5.43
CA LEU A 18 -1.30 3.79 -6.87
C LEU A 18 -2.74 4.05 -7.30
N ASN A 19 -3.68 4.25 -6.37
CA ASN A 19 -5.08 4.53 -6.72
C ASN A 19 -5.28 5.73 -7.65
N PRO A 20 -4.62 6.88 -7.44
CA PRO A 20 -4.75 8.04 -8.33
C PRO A 20 -4.28 7.74 -9.76
N VAL A 21 -3.22 6.94 -9.91
CA VAL A 21 -2.72 6.48 -11.21
C VAL A 21 -3.74 5.55 -11.87
N ARG A 22 -4.30 4.60 -11.12
CA ARG A 22 -5.33 3.67 -11.60
C ARG A 22 -6.62 4.38 -12.01
N ALA A 23 -6.99 5.42 -11.27
CA ALA A 23 -8.13 6.28 -11.58
C ALA A 23 -7.83 7.26 -12.74
N LYS A 24 -6.63 7.20 -13.33
CA LYS A 24 -6.16 8.08 -14.42
C LYS A 24 -6.18 9.57 -14.06
N MET A 25 -6.05 9.89 -12.77
CA MET A 25 -6.01 11.27 -12.27
C MET A 25 -4.62 11.90 -12.40
N VAL A 26 -3.58 11.07 -12.37
CA VAL A 26 -2.16 11.43 -12.49
C VAL A 26 -1.41 10.34 -13.26
N THR A 27 -0.25 10.66 -13.84
CA THR A 27 0.53 9.65 -14.58
C THR A 27 1.48 8.85 -13.70
N SER A 28 1.80 9.38 -12.51
CA SER A 28 2.72 8.77 -11.57
C SER A 28 2.37 9.13 -10.12
N PRO A 29 2.65 8.26 -9.13
CA PRO A 29 2.30 8.53 -7.74
C PRO A 29 2.98 9.77 -7.15
N HIS A 30 4.10 10.24 -7.75
CA HIS A 30 4.77 11.46 -7.29
C HIS A 30 3.94 12.74 -7.49
N GLU A 31 3.00 12.73 -8.44
CA GLU A 31 2.13 13.89 -8.72
C GLU A 31 0.99 14.01 -7.69
N TRP A 32 0.71 12.93 -6.95
CA TRP A 32 -0.40 12.88 -6.00
C TRP A 32 0.03 13.27 -4.59
N LYS A 33 -0.13 14.56 -4.27
CA LYS A 33 0.22 15.16 -2.96
C LYS A 33 -0.59 14.63 -1.77
N TRP A 34 -1.70 13.94 -2.02
CA TRP A 34 -2.63 13.48 -0.98
C TRP A 34 -2.36 12.02 -0.58
N SER A 35 -1.08 11.65 -0.52
CA SER A 35 -0.60 10.37 -0.02
C SER A 35 0.69 10.57 0.76
N SER A 36 1.06 9.59 1.59
CA SER A 36 2.36 9.59 2.28
C SER A 36 3.55 9.29 1.36
N TYR A 37 3.33 9.00 0.07
CA TYR A 37 4.38 8.58 -0.86
C TYR A 37 5.54 9.57 -0.92
N LEU A 38 5.26 10.87 -1.08
CA LEU A 38 6.29 11.92 -1.10
C LEU A 38 7.07 11.98 0.22
N ALA A 39 6.38 11.91 1.36
CA ALA A 39 7.03 11.90 2.67
C ALA A 39 7.83 10.61 2.93
N THR A 40 7.56 9.53 2.19
CA THR A 40 8.27 8.25 2.29
C THR A 40 9.53 8.21 1.43
N ILE A 41 9.56 8.96 0.31
CA ILE A 41 10.68 8.95 -0.64
C ILE A 41 11.59 10.20 -0.58
N LEU A 42 11.21 11.22 0.18
CA LEU A 42 11.95 12.46 0.35
C LEU A 42 12.60 12.50 1.74
N GLU A 43 13.71 13.22 1.88
CA GLU A 43 14.45 13.34 3.15
C GLU A 43 13.67 14.08 4.24
N SER A 44 12.68 14.92 3.87
CA SER A 44 11.87 15.67 4.82
C SER A 44 10.57 14.92 5.12
N LYS A 45 10.62 14.05 6.13
CA LYS A 45 9.41 13.43 6.71
C LYS A 45 8.85 14.29 7.85
N PRO A 46 7.52 14.40 7.98
CA PRO A 46 6.92 15.02 9.17
C PRO A 46 7.17 14.17 10.42
N ASN A 47 7.43 14.80 11.57
CA ASN A 47 7.69 14.09 12.84
C ASN A 47 6.50 13.22 13.33
N TRP A 48 5.28 13.50 12.84
CA TRP A 48 4.08 12.74 13.16
C TRP A 48 3.85 11.54 12.24
N LEU A 49 4.64 11.38 11.17
CA LEU A 49 4.49 10.30 10.20
C LEU A 49 5.63 9.28 10.33
N ASP A 50 5.27 8.06 10.74
CA ASP A 50 6.18 6.94 10.87
C ASP A 50 6.37 6.23 9.52
N VAL A 51 7.28 6.74 8.70
CA VAL A 51 7.68 6.11 7.43
C VAL A 51 8.76 5.03 7.63
N ASP A 52 9.43 5.03 8.79
CA ASP A 52 10.54 4.12 9.06
C ASP A 52 10.06 2.68 9.12
N LYS A 53 8.87 2.44 9.71
CA LYS A 53 8.26 1.10 9.68
C LYS A 53 8.08 0.52 8.29
N ILE A 54 7.79 1.35 7.29
CA ILE A 54 7.67 0.88 5.91
C ILE A 54 9.06 0.70 5.29
N LEU A 55 9.98 1.64 5.53
CA LEU A 55 11.32 1.62 4.94
C LEU A 55 12.19 0.48 5.47
N CYS A 56 12.09 0.14 6.76
CA CYS A 56 12.83 -0.97 7.39
C CYS A 56 12.52 -2.33 6.77
N GLU A 57 11.36 -2.52 6.14
CA GLU A 57 11.04 -3.74 5.39
C GLU A 57 11.90 -3.92 4.13
N PHE A 58 12.54 -2.85 3.64
CA PHE A 58 13.33 -2.87 2.41
C PHE A 58 14.84 -2.89 2.66
N SER A 59 15.31 -2.18 3.70
CA SER A 59 16.73 -2.11 4.07
C SER A 59 16.94 -1.37 5.40
N ASP A 60 18.03 -1.66 6.12
CA ASP A 60 18.47 -0.85 7.27
C ASP A 60 19.13 0.48 6.84
N ASP A 61 19.71 0.53 5.64
CA ASP A 61 20.20 1.76 5.02
C ASP A 61 19.05 2.55 4.39
N VAL A 62 18.83 3.77 4.88
CA VAL A 62 17.70 4.64 4.47
C VAL A 62 17.70 4.89 2.96
N SER A 63 18.86 5.18 2.37
CA SER A 63 18.96 5.49 0.94
C SER A 63 18.56 4.29 0.07
N THR A 64 19.01 3.10 0.47
CA THR A 64 18.68 1.83 -0.16
C THR A 64 17.21 1.46 0.05
N ALA A 65 16.67 1.69 1.25
CA ALA A 65 15.27 1.45 1.56
C ALA A 65 14.34 2.31 0.68
N VAL A 66 14.63 3.61 0.56
CA VAL A 66 13.86 4.54 -0.30
C VAL A 66 13.89 4.10 -1.76
N ARG A 67 15.07 3.71 -2.27
CA ARG A 67 15.22 3.23 -3.65
C ARG A 67 14.39 1.97 -3.89
N LYS A 68 14.51 0.96 -3.02
CA LYS A 68 13.76 -0.30 -3.12
C LYS A 68 12.25 -0.10 -2.93
N TYR A 69 11.83 0.80 -2.05
CA TYR A 69 10.41 1.15 -1.89
C TYR A 69 9.85 1.80 -3.16
N ARG A 70 10.60 2.71 -3.79
CA ARG A 70 10.23 3.29 -5.09
C ARG A 70 10.05 2.21 -6.15
N GLU A 71 11.03 1.32 -6.28
CA GLU A 71 10.97 0.17 -7.19
C GLU A 71 9.76 -0.73 -6.90
N TYR A 72 9.48 -1.02 -5.64
CA TYR A 72 8.33 -1.82 -5.21
C TYR A 72 6.99 -1.18 -5.62
N VAL A 73 6.85 0.14 -5.42
CA VAL A 73 5.65 0.86 -5.83
C VAL A 73 5.49 0.87 -7.35
N THR A 74 6.58 1.12 -8.10
CA THR A 74 6.52 1.32 -9.56
C THR A 74 6.65 0.06 -10.41
N ASN A 75 7.04 -1.09 -9.85
CA ASN A 75 7.23 -2.33 -10.62
C ASN A 75 5.94 -2.84 -11.29
N GLU A 76 6.07 -3.49 -12.44
CA GLU A 76 4.99 -3.79 -13.39
C GLU A 76 3.76 -4.52 -12.79
N ILE A 77 2.60 -4.19 -13.35
CA ILE A 77 1.28 -4.27 -12.72
C ILE A 77 0.57 -5.59 -13.06
N ILE A 78 0.56 -6.52 -12.10
CA ILE A 78 -0.68 -7.23 -11.73
C ILE A 78 -0.98 -6.84 -10.29
N ILE A 79 -1.48 -5.63 -10.09
CA ILE A 79 -2.00 -5.22 -8.78
C ILE A 79 -3.35 -5.92 -8.63
N LYS A 80 -3.33 -7.13 -8.05
CA LYS A 80 -4.55 -7.72 -7.52
C LYS A 80 -5.14 -6.71 -6.55
N SER A 81 -6.39 -6.35 -6.79
CA SER A 81 -7.12 -5.51 -5.84
C SER A 81 -7.11 -6.25 -4.49
N PRO A 82 -6.62 -5.67 -3.38
CA PRO A 82 -6.75 -6.30 -2.06
C PRO A 82 -8.22 -6.64 -1.76
N TRP A 83 -9.12 -5.88 -2.38
CA TRP A 83 -10.56 -6.06 -2.34
C TRP A 83 -11.09 -7.32 -3.03
N SER A 84 -10.36 -8.01 -3.93
CA SER A 84 -10.89 -9.22 -4.56
C SER A 84 -11.11 -10.34 -3.54
N ASP A 85 -10.18 -10.47 -2.60
CA ASP A 85 -10.25 -11.47 -1.53
C ASP A 85 -10.99 -10.91 -0.29
N LEU A 86 -10.86 -9.62 0.00
CA LEU A 86 -11.60 -8.96 1.07
C LEU A 86 -13.12 -8.95 0.81
N LYS A 87 -13.54 -8.67 -0.44
CA LYS A 87 -14.96 -8.62 -0.81
C LYS A 87 -15.63 -9.99 -0.66
N LYS A 88 -14.93 -11.08 -0.96
CA LYS A 88 -15.44 -12.45 -0.68
C LYS A 88 -15.68 -12.66 0.82
N ARG A 89 -14.72 -12.28 1.67
CA ARG A 89 -14.85 -12.39 3.14
C ARG A 89 -15.94 -11.50 3.71
N PHE A 90 -16.07 -10.27 3.20
CA PHE A 90 -17.08 -9.31 3.63
C PHE A 90 -18.49 -9.76 3.23
N ILE A 91 -18.68 -10.21 1.98
CA ILE A 91 -19.95 -10.76 1.49
C ILE A 91 -20.33 -12.03 2.26
N TRP A 92 -19.39 -12.94 2.49
CA TRP A 92 -19.65 -14.17 3.26
C TRP A 92 -19.94 -13.89 4.74
N GLY A 93 -19.24 -12.92 5.35
CA GLY A 93 -19.54 -12.48 6.72
C GLY A 93 -20.95 -11.87 6.82
N MET A 94 -21.34 -11.06 5.84
CA MET A 94 -22.68 -10.48 5.75
C MET A 94 -23.76 -11.55 5.49
N MET A 95 -23.51 -12.53 4.61
CA MET A 95 -24.44 -13.64 4.37
C MET A 95 -24.62 -14.52 5.62
N ARG A 96 -23.59 -14.70 6.44
CA ARG A 96 -23.69 -15.46 7.71
C ARG A 96 -24.50 -14.72 8.78
N LEU A 97 -24.50 -13.38 8.76
CA LEU A 97 -25.35 -12.55 9.62
C LEU A 97 -26.80 -12.52 9.14
N LEU A 98 -27.06 -12.71 7.83
CA LEU A 98 -28.41 -12.69 7.25
C LEU A 98 -29.09 -14.07 7.19
N MET A 99 -28.32 -15.17 7.18
CA MET A 99 -28.83 -16.55 7.25
C MET A 99 -28.76 -17.15 8.66
N GLY A 100 -28.61 -16.29 9.68
CA GLY A 100 -28.58 -16.64 11.10
C GLY A 100 -29.91 -16.45 11.83
N CYS A 101 -31.03 -16.70 11.14
CA CYS A 101 -32.37 -16.88 11.70
C CYS A 101 -32.94 -18.19 11.18
#